data_AF-A0A2R3N0U9-F1
#
_entry.id   AF-A0A2R3N0U9-F1
#
_cell.length_a   1.000
_cell.length_b   1.000
_cell.length_c   1.000
_cell.angle_alpha   90.00
_cell.angle_beta   90.00
_cell.angle_gamma   90.00
#
_symmetry.space_group_name_H-M   'P 1'
#
loop_
_entity.id
_entity.type
_entity.pdbx_description
1 polymer ?
#
loop_
_entity_poly.entity_id
_entity_poly.type
_entity_poly.pdbx_seq_one_letter_code
_entity_poly.pdbx_strand_id
1 'polypeptide(L)'
;MMQLYIDAFQKLGVSILSNDFIILIAAMVAFVFMLLTKGFVLAIKKRTNEWKKSKNVKFSKFLLNGASKFYTLFVTMISIFPLLGMLGTVVGLLGLDLASGDMENIKNNFFIALTSTAWGIVFAVLFKLLYALIADDVEEQIEIAKKMSEETE
;
A
#
# COMPACT_ATOMS: atom_id res chain seq x y z
N MET A 1 -11.84 24.67 -20.03
CA MET A 1 -11.33 23.29 -19.92
C MET A 1 -10.14 23.21 -18.96
N MET A 2 -9.02 23.88 -19.20
CA MET A 2 -7.82 23.78 -18.33
C MET A 2 -8.06 24.22 -16.87
N GLN A 3 -8.81 25.31 -16.65
CA GLN A 3 -9.17 25.78 -15.31
C GLN A 3 -9.93 24.72 -14.48
N LEU A 4 -10.87 24.01 -15.11
CA LEU A 4 -11.70 22.98 -14.46
C LEU A 4 -10.85 21.83 -13.92
N TYR A 5 -9.83 21.40 -14.68
CA TYR A 5 -8.91 20.36 -14.22
C TYR A 5 -8.08 20.84 -13.03
N ILE A 6 -7.56 22.07 -13.09
CA ILE A 6 -6.77 22.66 -11.99
C ILE A 6 -7.60 22.71 -10.71
N ASP A 7 -8.83 23.19 -10.78
CA ASP A 7 -9.74 23.26 -9.63
C ASP A 7 -10.07 21.86 -9.08
N ALA A 8 -10.25 20.87 -9.96
CA ALA A 8 -10.48 19.48 -9.56
C ALA A 8 -9.26 18.87 -8.85
N PHE A 9 -8.05 19.09 -9.37
CA PHE A 9 -6.81 18.63 -8.73
C PHE A 9 -6.54 19.32 -7.40
N GLN A 10 -6.84 20.61 -7.28
CA GLN A 10 -6.76 21.32 -6.01
C GLN A 10 -7.71 20.71 -4.98
N LYS A 11 -8.96 20.42 -5.35
CA LYS A 11 -9.91 19.76 -4.45
C LYS A 11 -9.48 18.36 -4.05
N LEU A 12 -8.96 17.57 -4.98
CA LEU A 12 -8.39 16.25 -4.68
C LEU A 12 -7.22 16.37 -3.69
N GLY A 13 -6.30 17.32 -3.95
CA GLY A 13 -5.13 17.56 -3.11
C GLY A 13 -5.47 18.02 -1.70
N VAL A 14 -6.54 18.80 -1.51
CA VAL A 14 -7.01 19.18 -0.16
C VAL A 14 -7.70 17.99 0.51
N SER A 15 -8.50 17.20 -0.23
CA SER A 15 -9.27 16.09 0.33
C SER A 15 -8.41 15.02 1.01
N ILE A 16 -7.21 14.76 0.48
CA ILE A 16 -6.32 13.75 1.09
C ILE A 16 -5.86 14.11 2.49
N LEU A 17 -5.75 15.41 2.79
CA LEU A 17 -5.30 15.91 4.08
C LEU A 17 -6.46 16.16 5.05
N SER A 18 -7.69 16.30 4.55
CA SER A 18 -8.87 16.55 5.38
C SER A 18 -9.72 15.30 5.61
N ASN A 19 -10.23 14.69 4.54
CA ASN A 19 -11.30 13.70 4.60
C ASN A 19 -10.78 12.29 4.34
N ASP A 20 -9.78 12.14 3.48
CA ASP A 20 -9.22 10.85 3.09
C ASP A 20 -7.94 10.50 3.86
N PHE A 21 -7.77 11.06 5.07
CA PHE A 21 -6.59 10.85 5.90
C PHE A 21 -6.36 9.35 6.21
N ILE A 22 -7.42 8.55 6.34
CA ILE A 22 -7.31 7.10 6.53
C ILE A 22 -6.61 6.43 5.34
N ILE A 23 -6.93 6.85 4.11
CA ILE A 23 -6.28 6.35 2.90
C ILE A 23 -4.80 6.75 2.89
N LEU A 24 -4.48 7.97 3.33
CA LEU A 24 -3.10 8.43 3.46
C LEU A 24 -2.31 7.61 4.51
N ILE A 25 -2.88 7.32 5.68
CA ILE A 25 -2.25 6.45 6.68
C ILE A 25 -2.00 5.06 6.08
N ALA A 26 -3.00 4.48 5.42
CA ALA A 26 -2.84 3.18 4.76
C ALA A 26 -1.71 3.21 3.71
N ALA A 27 -1.57 4.31 2.96
CA ALA A 27 -0.47 4.52 2.02
C ALA A 27 0.89 4.54 2.72
N MET A 28 1.02 5.27 3.83
CA MET A 28 2.26 5.28 4.62
C MET A 28 2.59 3.88 5.16
N VAL A 29 1.60 3.14 5.68
CA VAL A 29 1.81 1.77 6.17
C VAL A 29 2.24 0.83 5.04
N ALA A 30 1.59 0.89 3.88
CA ALA A 30 1.99 0.10 2.71
C ALA A 30 3.41 0.42 2.26
N PHE A 31 3.79 1.70 2.27
CA PHE A 31 5.15 2.13 1.96
C PHE A 31 6.17 1.61 2.98
N VAL A 32 5.85 1.61 4.28
CA VAL A 32 6.70 1.00 5.32
C VAL A 32 6.88 -0.50 5.09
N PHE A 33 5.81 -1.23 4.77
CA PHE A 33 5.93 -2.66 4.45
C PHE A 33 6.79 -2.91 3.21
N MET A 34 6.66 -2.07 2.18
CA MET A 34 7.54 -2.12 1.00
C MET A 34 9.01 -1.93 1.37
N LEU A 35 9.33 -0.94 2.21
CA LEU A 35 10.68 -0.68 2.68
C LEU A 35 11.22 -1.83 3.55
N LEU A 36 10.40 -2.38 4.44
CA LEU A 36 10.78 -3.53 5.26
C LEU A 36 11.10 -4.74 4.38
N THR A 37 10.25 -5.07 3.41
CA THR A 37 10.50 -6.16 2.46
C THR A 37 11.84 -5.98 1.75
N LYS A 38 12.09 -4.80 1.17
CA LYS A 38 13.40 -4.51 0.55
C LYS A 38 14.55 -4.61 1.53
N GLY A 39 14.38 -4.13 2.77
CA GLY A 39 15.39 -4.22 3.82
C GLY A 39 15.75 -5.67 4.16
N PHE A 40 14.76 -6.54 4.31
CA PHE A 40 14.97 -7.97 4.54
C PHE A 40 15.64 -8.64 3.34
N VAL A 41 15.18 -8.38 2.12
CA VAL A 41 15.78 -8.94 0.90
C VAL A 41 17.24 -8.48 0.72
N LEU A 42 17.55 -7.21 0.99
CA LEU A 42 18.92 -6.72 0.94
C LEU A 42 19.79 -7.35 2.04
N ALA A 43 19.23 -7.58 3.23
CA ALA A 43 19.92 -8.30 4.30
C ALA A 43 20.21 -9.77 3.92
N ILE A 44 19.27 -10.44 3.25
CA ILE A 44 19.45 -11.78 2.68
C ILE A 44 20.57 -11.75 1.64
N LYS A 45 20.48 -10.89 0.63
CA LYS A 45 21.44 -10.76 -0.48
C LYS A 45 22.85 -10.46 -0.01
N LYS A 46 23.00 -9.59 1.00
CA LYS A 46 24.32 -9.25 1.58
C LYS A 46 24.94 -10.44 2.33
N ARG A 47 24.12 -11.28 2.97
CA ARG A 47 24.59 -12.40 3.79
C ARG A 47 24.58 -13.75 3.07
N THR A 48 24.18 -13.83 1.81
CA THR A 48 24.19 -15.08 1.02
C THR A 48 25.56 -15.78 1.04
N ASN A 49 26.66 -15.02 0.97
CA ASN A 49 28.02 -15.58 1.05
C ASN A 49 28.39 -16.08 2.46
N GLU A 50 27.90 -15.42 3.52
CA GLU A 50 28.09 -15.90 4.90
C GLU A 50 27.26 -17.14 5.18
N TRP A 51 26.04 -17.23 4.64
CA TRP A 51 25.15 -18.38 4.80
C TRP A 51 25.74 -19.67 4.22
N LYS A 52 26.42 -19.59 3.07
CA LYS A 52 27.18 -20.73 2.53
C LYS A 52 28.28 -21.23 3.48
N LYS A 53 28.73 -20.40 4.42
CA LYS A 53 29.85 -20.69 5.33
C LYS A 53 29.43 -20.89 6.79
N SER A 54 28.22 -20.47 7.18
CA SER A 54 27.75 -20.31 8.56
C SER A 54 26.53 -21.17 8.82
N LYS A 55 26.67 -22.10 9.77
CA LYS A 55 25.62 -23.02 10.25
C LYS A 55 24.50 -22.35 11.07
N ASN A 56 24.33 -21.02 10.99
CA ASN A 56 23.32 -20.31 11.78
C ASN A 56 21.93 -20.32 11.12
N VAL A 57 21.34 -21.52 11.06
CA VAL A 57 20.04 -21.81 10.42
C VAL A 57 18.87 -21.03 11.05
N LYS A 58 18.97 -20.69 12.35
CA LYS A 58 17.89 -20.01 13.06
C LYS A 58 17.70 -18.56 12.59
N PHE A 59 18.80 -17.84 12.37
CA PHE A 59 18.74 -16.44 11.92
C PHE A 59 18.35 -16.32 10.44
N SER A 60 18.79 -17.28 9.60
CA SER A 60 18.41 -17.30 8.18
C SER A 60 16.91 -17.55 8.00
N LYS A 61 16.35 -18.54 8.71
CA LYS A 61 14.90 -18.79 8.74
C LYS A 61 14.12 -17.59 9.26
N PHE A 62 14.65 -16.84 10.24
CA PHE A 62 14.02 -15.60 10.72
C PHE A 62 13.95 -14.51 9.64
N LEU A 63 15.05 -14.25 8.93
CA LEU A 63 15.08 -13.26 7.85
C LEU A 63 14.16 -13.65 6.68
N LEU A 64 14.17 -14.93 6.30
CA LEU A 64 13.27 -15.47 5.27
C LEU A 64 11.80 -15.29 5.65
N ASN A 65 11.41 -15.73 6.85
CA ASN A 65 10.04 -15.59 7.34
C ASN A 65 9.61 -14.11 7.43
N GLY A 66 10.53 -13.23 7.83
CA GLY A 66 10.31 -11.78 7.82
C GLY A 66 10.04 -11.26 6.40
N ALA A 67 10.94 -11.54 5.46
CA ALA A 67 10.81 -11.13 4.06
C ALA A 67 9.47 -11.58 3.45
N SER A 68 9.16 -12.87 3.54
CA SER A 68 7.93 -13.43 2.97
C SER A 68 6.68 -12.83 3.62
N LYS A 69 6.68 -12.65 4.96
CA LYS A 69 5.52 -12.10 5.67
C LYS A 69 5.26 -10.64 5.28
N PHE A 70 6.30 -9.79 5.28
CA PHE A 70 6.14 -8.39 4.92
C PHE A 70 5.84 -8.21 3.43
N TYR A 71 6.37 -9.07 2.56
CA TYR A 71 6.00 -9.09 1.15
C TYR A 71 4.52 -9.39 0.95
N THR A 72 4.00 -10.47 1.55
CA THR A 72 2.57 -10.82 1.47
C THR A 72 1.67 -9.73 2.07
N LEU A 73 2.07 -9.12 3.20
CA LEU A 73 1.33 -8.00 3.81
C LEU A 73 1.31 -6.78 2.90
N PHE A 74 2.44 -6.44 2.27
CA PHE A 74 2.52 -5.36 1.30
C PHE A 74 1.54 -5.59 0.14
N VAL A 75 1.60 -6.76 -0.50
CA VAL A 75 0.72 -7.11 -1.64
C VAL A 75 -0.75 -7.05 -1.24
N THR A 76 -1.09 -7.58 -0.07
CA THR A 76 -2.47 -7.57 0.44
C THR A 76 -2.97 -6.15 0.69
N MET A 77 -2.12 -5.25 1.19
CA MET A 77 -2.46 -3.84 1.41
C MET A 77 -2.81 -3.10 0.12
N ILE A 78 -2.19 -3.45 -1.01
CA ILE A 78 -2.51 -2.84 -2.31
C ILE A 78 -4.00 -3.04 -2.65
N SER A 79 -4.53 -4.22 -2.34
CA SER A 79 -5.94 -4.57 -2.59
C SER A 79 -6.93 -3.88 -1.63
N ILE A 80 -6.45 -3.32 -0.51
CA ILE A 80 -7.31 -2.64 0.47
C ILE A 80 -7.64 -1.21 0.02
N PHE A 81 -6.79 -0.54 -0.77
CA PHE A 81 -7.03 0.85 -1.16
C PHE A 81 -8.35 1.07 -1.94
N PRO A 82 -8.73 0.25 -2.94
CA PRO A 82 -10.03 0.40 -3.58
C PRO A 82 -11.19 0.15 -2.62
N LEU A 83 -11.03 -0.76 -1.66
CA LEU A 83 -12.04 -1.02 -0.63
C LEU A 83 -12.23 0.18 0.30
N LEU A 84 -11.15 0.85 0.69
CA LEU A 84 -11.22 2.09 1.48
C LEU A 84 -11.87 3.23 0.69
N GLY A 85 -11.59 3.34 -0.62
CA GLY A 85 -12.27 4.31 -1.47
C GLY A 85 -13.78 4.07 -1.56
N MET A 86 -14.20 2.81 -1.69
CA MET A 86 -15.62 2.43 -1.63
C MET A 86 -16.24 2.67 -0.24
N LEU A 87 -15.48 2.53 0.84
CA LEU A 87 -15.99 2.89 2.16
C LEU A 87 -16.24 4.40 2.28
N GLY A 88 -15.32 5.21 1.74
CA GLY A 88 -15.48 6.66 1.72
C GLY A 88 -16.69 7.14 0.92
N THR A 89 -17.06 6.44 -0.17
CA THR A 89 -18.33 6.74 -0.87
C THR A 89 -19.53 6.46 0.00
N VAL A 90 -19.56 5.33 0.70
CA VAL A 90 -20.66 4.99 1.62
C VAL A 90 -20.80 6.07 2.70
N VAL A 91 -19.69 6.49 3.30
CA VAL A 91 -19.70 7.56 4.33
C VAL A 91 -20.20 8.89 3.75
N GLY A 92 -19.70 9.31 2.58
CA GLY A 92 -20.15 10.54 1.93
C GLY A 92 -21.63 10.49 1.56
N LEU A 93 -22.14 9.37 1.06
CA LEU A 93 -23.55 9.21 0.70
C LEU A 93 -24.46 9.15 1.93
N LEU A 94 -24.04 8.52 3.02
CA LEU A 94 -24.80 8.50 4.28
C LEU A 94 -24.85 9.88 4.95
N GLY A 95 -23.86 10.73 4.70
CA GLY A 95 -23.83 12.11 5.18
C GLY A 95 -24.80 13.05 4.47
N LEU A 96 -25.43 12.62 3.36
CA LEU A 96 -26.35 13.45 2.59
C LEU A 96 -27.65 13.67 3.36
N ASP A 97 -27.81 14.88 3.89
CA ASP A 97 -29.09 15.35 4.42
C ASP A 97 -29.90 16.02 3.31
N LEU A 98 -30.72 15.22 2.64
CA LEU A 98 -31.61 15.70 1.57
C LEU A 98 -32.87 16.41 2.10
N ALA A 99 -33.14 16.34 3.41
CA ALA A 99 -34.36 16.89 4.01
C ALA A 99 -34.18 18.36 4.45
N SER A 100 -32.97 18.78 4.81
CA SER A 100 -32.69 20.16 5.22
C SER A 100 -32.61 21.15 4.05
N GLY A 101 -32.44 20.67 2.82
CA GLY A 101 -32.28 21.54 1.64
C GLY A 101 -30.94 22.28 1.59
N ASP A 102 -29.99 21.92 2.46
CA ASP A 102 -28.65 22.51 2.49
C ASP A 102 -27.80 22.00 1.31
N MET A 103 -27.87 22.75 0.21
CA MET A 103 -27.13 22.47 -1.01
C MET A 103 -25.60 22.44 -0.80
N GLU A 104 -25.08 23.16 0.19
CA GLU A 104 -23.65 23.16 0.49
C GLU A 104 -23.22 21.85 1.15
N ASN A 105 -24.00 21.38 2.13
CA ASN A 105 -23.80 20.06 2.75
C ASN A 105 -23.84 18.93 1.70
N ILE A 106 -24.86 18.93 0.85
CA ILE A 106 -25.04 17.92 -0.21
C ILE A 106 -23.82 17.89 -1.14
N LYS A 107 -23.37 19.07 -1.58
CA LYS A 107 -22.21 19.19 -2.46
C LYS A 107 -20.93 18.68 -1.79
N ASN A 108 -20.69 19.06 -0.54
CA ASN A 108 -19.48 18.66 0.19
C ASN A 108 -19.42 17.15 0.38
N ASN A 109 -20.53 16.52 0.78
CA ASN A 109 -20.63 15.08 0.97
C ASN A 109 -20.48 14.29 -0.35
N PHE A 110 -21.01 14.81 -1.46
CA PHE A 110 -20.75 14.25 -2.78
C PHE A 110 -19.26 14.33 -3.16
N PHE A 111 -18.61 15.46 -2.89
CA PHE A 111 -17.17 15.59 -3.14
C PHE A 111 -16.36 14.60 -2.30
N ILE A 112 -16.69 14.43 -1.02
CA ILE A 112 -16.05 13.44 -0.13
C ILE A 112 -16.13 12.03 -0.74
N ALA A 113 -17.31 11.62 -1.21
CA ALA A 113 -17.48 10.31 -1.84
C ALA A 113 -16.58 10.13 -3.08
N LEU A 114 -16.57 11.14 -3.96
CA LEU A 114 -15.82 11.10 -5.22
C LEU A 114 -14.30 11.13 -4.98
N THR A 115 -13.83 12.00 -4.09
CA THR A 115 -12.40 12.16 -3.80
C THR A 115 -11.83 10.92 -3.10
N SER A 116 -12.60 10.28 -2.21
CA SER A 116 -12.18 9.04 -1.55
C SER A 116 -11.98 7.89 -2.53
N THR A 117 -12.92 7.73 -3.47
CA THR A 117 -12.78 6.74 -4.56
C THR A 117 -11.55 7.03 -5.40
N ALA A 118 -11.36 8.29 -5.79
CA ALA A 118 -10.23 8.70 -6.61
C ALA A 118 -8.91 8.36 -5.91
N TRP A 119 -8.75 8.68 -4.63
CA TRP A 119 -7.53 8.38 -3.88
C TRP A 119 -7.32 6.89 -3.65
N GLY A 120 -8.38 6.12 -3.36
CA GLY A 120 -8.29 4.66 -3.28
C GLY A 120 -7.75 4.04 -4.56
N ILE A 121 -8.20 4.51 -5.73
CA ILE A 121 -7.71 4.04 -7.03
C ILE A 121 -6.27 4.51 -7.28
N VAL A 122 -5.98 5.79 -7.05
CA VAL A 122 -4.65 6.38 -7.30
C VAL A 122 -3.58 5.62 -6.51
N PHE A 123 -3.79 5.37 -5.22
CA PHE A 123 -2.83 4.60 -4.42
C PHE A 123 -2.75 3.13 -4.83
N ALA A 124 -3.88 2.48 -5.12
CA ALA A 124 -3.86 1.10 -5.60
C ALA A 124 -3.01 0.95 -6.86
N VAL A 125 -3.20 1.83 -7.85
CA VAL A 125 -2.43 1.83 -9.10
C VAL A 125 -0.96 2.13 -8.82
N LEU A 126 -0.67 3.18 -8.04
CA LEU A 126 0.70 3.57 -7.72
C LEU A 126 1.47 2.43 -7.04
N PHE A 127 0.92 1.82 -5.99
CA PHE A 127 1.59 0.71 -5.31
C PHE A 127 1.65 -0.56 -6.15
N LYS A 128 0.69 -0.81 -7.04
CA LYS A 128 0.74 -1.95 -7.97
C LYS A 128 1.84 -1.81 -9.01
N LEU A 129 2.11 -0.59 -9.48
CA LEU A 129 3.28 -0.30 -10.34
C LEU A 129 4.58 -0.49 -9.55
N LEU A 130 4.66 0.03 -8.32
CA LEU A 130 5.83 -0.19 -7.47
C LEU A 130 6.07 -1.66 -7.17
N TYR A 131 5.00 -2.43 -6.93
CA TYR A 131 5.04 -3.88 -6.77
C TYR A 131 5.65 -4.56 -7.99
N ALA A 132 5.16 -4.24 -9.20
CA ALA A 132 5.67 -4.82 -10.44
C ALA A 132 7.18 -4.59 -10.65
N LEU A 133 7.72 -3.47 -10.14
CA LEU A 133 9.16 -3.18 -10.23
C LEU A 133 10.03 -3.95 -9.24
N ILE A 134 9.45 -4.52 -8.19
CA ILE A 134 10.20 -5.15 -7.09
C ILE A 134 9.89 -6.63 -6.93
N ALA A 135 8.77 -7.11 -7.47
CA ALA A 135 8.29 -8.48 -7.30
C ALA A 135 9.34 -9.50 -7.73
N ASP A 136 9.87 -9.34 -8.94
CA ASP A 136 10.85 -10.29 -9.52
C ASP A 136 12.10 -10.46 -8.62
N ASP A 137 12.74 -9.36 -8.21
CA ASP A 137 13.94 -9.42 -7.33
C ASP A 137 13.59 -9.95 -5.94
N VAL A 138 12.44 -9.57 -5.36
CA VAL A 138 12.04 -10.04 -4.03
C VAL A 138 11.75 -11.54 -4.03
N GLU A 139 10.97 -12.02 -5.00
CA GLU A 139 10.57 -13.43 -5.12
C GLU A 139 11.77 -14.34 -5.38
N GLU A 140 12.66 -13.94 -6.29
CA GLU A 140 13.90 -14.69 -6.57
C GLU A 140 14.75 -14.85 -5.31
N GLN A 141 14.97 -13.76 -4.55
CA GLN A 141 15.82 -13.82 -3.35
C GLN A 141 15.18 -14.64 -2.22
N ILE A 142 13.85 -14.58 -2.07
CA ILE A 142 13.10 -15.44 -1.14
C ILE A 142 13.25 -16.91 -1.52
N GLU A 143 13.12 -17.26 -2.81
CA GLU A 143 13.27 -18.63 -3.29
C GLU A 143 14.68 -19.18 -3.06
N ILE A 144 15.70 -18.39 -3.42
CA ILE A 144 17.11 -18.74 -3.21
C ILE A 144 17.39 -18.98 -1.72
N ALA A 145 16.94 -18.07 -0.85
CA ALA A 145 17.10 -18.18 0.60
C ALA A 145 16.37 -19.40 1.18
N LYS A 146 15.20 -19.75 0.63
CA LYS A 146 14.44 -20.92 1.03
C LYS A 146 15.20 -22.22 0.72
N LYS A 147 15.67 -22.40 -0.52
CA LYS A 147 16.44 -23.59 -0.94
C LYS A 147 17.67 -23.81 -0.06
N MET A 148 18.42 -22.74 0.20
CA MET A 148 19.60 -22.81 1.08
C MET A 148 19.25 -23.23 2.51
N SER A 149 18.08 -22.81 3.02
CA SER A 149 17.66 -23.16 4.38
C SER A 149 17.23 -24.62 4.54
N GLU A 150 16.79 -25.26 3.46
CA GLU A 150 16.38 -26.67 3.40
C GLU A 150 17.60 -27.59 3.24
N GLU A 151 18.62 -27.19 2.48
CA GLU A 151 19.88 -27.95 2.32
C GLU A 151 20.74 -28.03 3.61
N THR A 152 20.43 -27.21 4.63
CA THR A 152 21.22 -27.14 5.88
C THR A 152 20.63 -27.98 7.03
N GLU A 153 19.44 -28.57 6.84
CA GLU A 153 18.81 -29.55 7.77
C GLU A 153 19.20 -30.99 7.43
#